data_AF-A0A023CV61-F1
#
_entry.id   AF-A0A023CV61-F1
#
_cell.length_a   1.000
_cell.length_b   1.000
_cell.length_c   1.000
_cell.angle_alpha   90.00
_cell.angle_beta   90.00
_cell.angle_gamma   90.00
#
_symmetry.space_group_name_H-M   'P 1'
#
loop_
_entity.id
_entity.type
_entity.pdbx_description
1 polymer ?
#
loop_
_entity_poly.entity_id
_entity_poly.type
_entity_poly.pdbx_seq_one_letter_code
_entity_poly.pdbx_strand_id
1 'polypeptide(L)'
;MTNILSDIKKAAQQEPKNVQQQFLKLMEEVGEAAQAYLSAQKASGNRYKDLDINDTKEELVDVLLVTYAILIKLDISQDELNELLKKKINKWLNKQNN
;
A
#
# COMPACT_ATOMS: atom_id res chain seq x y z
N MET A 1 -3.48 -17.51 -16.70
CA MET A 1 -3.49 -17.02 -15.31
C MET A 1 -3.16 -15.55 -15.37
N THR A 2 -4.14 -14.67 -15.17
CA THR A 2 -3.93 -13.22 -15.18
C THR A 2 -2.92 -12.88 -14.09
N ASN A 3 -1.86 -12.15 -14.45
CA ASN A 3 -0.86 -11.71 -13.48
C ASN A 3 -1.48 -10.52 -12.73
N ILE A 4 -1.76 -10.68 -11.44
CA ILE A 4 -2.36 -9.64 -10.60
C ILE A 4 -1.59 -8.31 -10.68
N LEU A 5 -0.26 -8.36 -10.79
CA LEU A 5 0.57 -7.16 -10.96
C LEU A 5 0.31 -6.46 -12.29
N SER A 6 0.00 -7.23 -13.35
CA SER A 6 -0.38 -6.64 -14.64
C SER A 6 -1.73 -5.92 -14.57
N ASP A 7 -2.67 -6.43 -13.77
CA ASP A 7 -3.99 -5.82 -13.63
C ASP A 7 -3.91 -4.56 -12.73
N ILE A 8 -3.10 -4.59 -11.67
CA ILE A 8 -2.78 -3.40 -10.87
C ILE A 8 -2.10 -2.35 -11.76
N LYS A 9 -1.15 -2.74 -12.60
CA LYS A 9 -0.49 -1.81 -13.54
C LYS A 9 -1.49 -1.17 -14.51
N LYS A 10 -2.41 -1.95 -15.09
CA LYS A 10 -3.47 -1.40 -15.96
C LYS A 10 -4.35 -0.40 -15.21
N ALA A 11 -4.77 -0.73 -13.99
CA ALA A 11 -5.57 0.16 -13.16
C ALA A 11 -4.81 1.48 -12.86
N ALA A 12 -3.53 1.38 -12.46
CA ALA A 12 -2.67 2.52 -12.19
C ALA A 12 -2.46 3.43 -13.42
N GLN A 13 -2.38 2.84 -14.62
CA GLN A 13 -2.26 3.59 -15.88
C GLN A 13 -3.53 4.35 -16.25
N GLN A 14 -4.70 3.88 -15.79
CA GLN A 14 -5.99 4.53 -16.02
C GLN A 14 -6.36 5.54 -14.93
N GLU A 15 -5.57 5.65 -13.85
CA GLU A 15 -5.83 6.56 -12.74
C GLU A 15 -5.70 8.03 -13.20
N PRO A 16 -6.77 8.84 -13.13
CA PRO A 16 -6.73 10.25 -13.53
C PRO A 16 -5.95 11.16 -12.57
N LYS A 17 -5.79 10.79 -11.29
CA LYS A 17 -5.03 11.58 -10.31
C LYS A 17 -3.58 11.77 -10.75
N ASN A 18 -3.06 12.97 -10.60
CA ASN A 18 -1.62 13.22 -10.77
C ASN A 18 -0.81 12.66 -9.59
N VAL A 19 0.53 12.73 -9.68
CA VAL A 19 1.43 12.20 -8.65
C VAL A 19 1.17 12.87 -7.29
N GLN A 20 1.00 14.19 -7.25
CA GLN A 20 0.75 14.92 -6.01
C GLN A 20 -0.56 14.47 -5.34
N GLN A 21 -1.62 14.32 -6.12
CA GLN A 21 -2.92 13.82 -5.65
C GLN A 21 -2.84 12.37 -5.16
N GLN A 22 -2.05 11.52 -5.83
CA GLN A 22 -1.83 10.15 -5.36
C GLN A 22 -1.04 10.09 -4.06
N PHE A 23 -0.06 10.98 -3.83
CA PHE A 23 0.59 11.08 -2.52
C PHE A 23 -0.39 11.50 -1.42
N LEU A 24 -1.35 12.38 -1.71
CA LEU A 24 -2.41 12.72 -0.76
C LEU A 24 -3.33 11.52 -0.49
N LYS A 25 -3.74 10.80 -1.54
CA LYS A 25 -4.54 9.57 -1.39
C LYS A 25 -3.77 8.50 -0.60
N LEU A 26 -2.46 8.37 -0.79
CA LEU A 26 -1.64 7.46 0.03
C LEU A 26 -1.72 7.79 1.51
N MET A 27 -1.72 9.08 1.87
CA MET A 27 -1.86 9.50 3.27
C MET A 27 -3.26 9.21 3.83
N GLU A 28 -4.29 9.29 2.98
CA GLU A 28 -5.67 8.89 3.31
C GLU A 28 -5.72 7.39 3.63
N GLU A 29 -5.22 6.52 2.74
CA GLU A 29 -5.27 5.05 2.97
C GLU A 29 -4.48 4.63 4.21
N VAL A 30 -3.33 5.29 4.46
CA VAL A 30 -2.55 5.05 5.68
C VAL A 30 -3.34 5.46 6.93
N GLY A 31 -4.10 6.55 6.85
CA GLY A 31 -4.98 6.99 7.93
C GLY A 31 -6.14 6.02 8.17
N GLU A 32 -6.77 5.53 7.10
CA GLU A 32 -7.84 4.53 7.15
C GLU A 32 -7.34 3.21 7.74
N ALA A 33 -6.18 2.72 7.31
CA ALA A 33 -5.53 1.54 7.89
C ALA A 33 -5.24 1.69 9.40
N ALA A 34 -4.74 2.86 9.82
CA ALA A 34 -4.49 3.14 11.22
C ALA A 34 -5.79 3.15 12.04
N GLN A 35 -6.84 3.78 11.51
CA GLN A 35 -8.16 3.82 12.13
C GLN A 35 -8.78 2.42 12.25
N ALA A 36 -8.74 1.62 11.19
CA ALA A 36 -9.25 0.26 11.18
C ALA A 36 -8.55 -0.58 12.24
N TYR A 37 -7.21 -0.49 12.33
CA TYR A 37 -6.46 -1.20 13.35
C TYR A 37 -6.79 -0.74 14.78
N LEU A 38 -6.90 0.58 15.01
CA LEU A 38 -7.28 1.11 16.33
C LEU A 38 -8.68 0.65 16.76
N SER A 39 -9.62 0.60 15.81
CA SER A 39 -10.98 0.11 16.07
C SER A 39 -10.96 -1.40 16.36
N ALA A 40 -10.23 -2.20 15.58
CA ALA A 40 -10.07 -3.65 15.78
C ALA A 40 -9.44 -3.99 17.14
N GLN A 41 -8.50 -3.17 17.63
CA GLN A 41 -7.92 -3.30 18.97
C GLN A 41 -8.81 -2.76 20.09
N LYS A 42 -10.02 -2.28 19.77
CA LYS A 42 -10.94 -1.64 20.71
C LYS A 42 -10.25 -0.51 21.49
N ALA A 43 -9.39 0.26 20.83
CA ALA A 43 -8.70 1.39 21.43
C ALA A 43 -9.70 2.46 21.90
N SER A 44 -9.34 3.22 22.94
CA SER A 44 -10.15 4.35 23.41
C SER A 44 -10.41 5.32 22.27
N GLY A 45 -11.64 5.83 22.17
CA GLY A 45 -12.06 6.73 21.10
C GLY A 45 -12.26 6.11 19.71
N ASN A 46 -12.08 4.79 19.54
CA ASN A 46 -12.22 4.12 18.22
C ASN A 46 -13.20 2.93 18.22
N ARG A 47 -13.66 2.50 19.40
CA ARG A 47 -14.60 1.36 19.54
C ARG A 47 -15.92 1.54 18.79
N TYR A 48 -16.42 2.77 18.68
CA TYR A 48 -17.72 3.04 18.06
C TYR A 48 -17.77 2.75 16.56
N LYS A 49 -16.60 2.60 15.91
CA LYS A 49 -16.50 2.31 14.47
C LYS A 49 -16.69 0.84 14.14
N ASP A 50 -16.59 -0.05 15.14
CA ASP A 50 -16.87 -1.49 15.05
C ASP A 50 -16.19 -2.21 13.87
N LEU A 51 -14.93 -1.83 13.58
CA LEU A 51 -14.13 -2.48 12.53
C LEU A 51 -13.33 -3.64 13.12
N ASP A 52 -13.04 -4.65 12.29
CA ASP A 52 -12.29 -5.83 12.62
C ASP A 52 -10.90 -5.89 11.93
N ILE A 53 -10.19 -6.99 12.14
CA ILE A 53 -8.85 -7.17 11.58
C ILE A 53 -8.86 -7.39 10.06
N ASN A 54 -9.99 -7.78 9.47
CA ASN A 54 -10.13 -7.90 8.03
C ASN A 54 -10.26 -6.52 7.38
N ASP A 55 -10.99 -5.60 7.99
CA ASP A 55 -11.01 -4.20 7.54
C ASP A 55 -9.59 -3.63 7.53
N THR A 56 -8.80 -3.88 8.58
CA THR A 56 -7.39 -3.47 8.61
C THR A 56 -6.58 -4.03 7.43
N LYS A 57 -6.83 -5.28 7.02
CA LYS A 57 -6.12 -5.88 5.89
C LYS A 57 -6.53 -5.25 4.57
N GLU A 58 -7.81 -4.93 4.41
CA GLU A 58 -8.35 -4.26 3.23
C GLU A 58 -7.67 -2.90 3.03
N GLU A 59 -7.64 -2.08 4.08
CA GLU A 59 -6.99 -0.76 4.03
C GLU A 59 -5.48 -0.84 3.74
N LEU A 60 -4.80 -1.88 4.26
CA LEU A 60 -3.39 -2.13 3.93
C LEU A 60 -3.19 -2.55 2.47
N VAL A 61 -4.18 -3.20 1.85
CA VAL A 61 -4.17 -3.47 0.41
C VAL A 61 -4.35 -2.19 -0.38
N ASP A 62 -5.19 -1.25 0.07
CA ASP A 62 -5.32 0.06 -0.58
C ASP A 62 -4.01 0.86 -0.53
N VAL A 63 -3.31 0.85 0.61
CA VAL A 63 -1.95 1.40 0.72
C VAL A 63 -1.01 0.79 -0.33
N LEU A 64 -1.05 -0.53 -0.52
CA LEU A 64 -0.22 -1.21 -1.53
C LEU A 64 -0.59 -0.78 -2.96
N LEU A 65 -1.89 -0.70 -3.28
CA LEU A 65 -2.37 -0.32 -4.61
C LEU A 65 -1.98 1.11 -4.97
N VAL A 66 -2.22 2.07 -4.06
CA VAL A 66 -1.87 3.47 -4.27
C VAL A 66 -0.34 3.64 -4.36
N THR A 67 0.42 2.95 -3.51
CA THR A 67 1.90 2.97 -3.58
C THR A 67 2.38 2.47 -4.93
N TYR A 68 1.84 1.36 -5.43
CA TYR A 68 2.20 0.83 -6.73
C TYR A 68 1.81 1.80 -7.85
N ALA A 69 0.64 2.42 -7.77
CA ALA A 69 0.19 3.38 -8.76
C ALA A 69 1.08 4.63 -8.82
N ILE A 70 1.58 5.11 -7.68
CA ILE A 70 2.59 6.18 -7.62
C ILE A 70 3.87 5.74 -8.33
N LEU A 71 4.40 4.55 -8.04
CA LEU A 71 5.61 4.05 -8.69
C LEU A 71 5.47 3.97 -10.21
N ILE A 72 4.32 3.52 -10.71
CA ILE A 72 4.01 3.51 -12.15
C ILE A 72 3.98 4.92 -12.74
N LYS A 73 3.39 5.90 -12.03
CA LYS A 73 3.38 7.32 -12.48
C LYS A 73 4.74 8.01 -12.38
N LEU A 74 5.69 7.43 -11.63
CA LEU A 74 7.09 7.83 -11.61
C LEU A 74 7.93 7.07 -12.64
N ASP A 75 7.27 6.44 -13.63
CA ASP A 75 7.89 5.73 -14.75
C ASP A 75 8.81 4.56 -14.34
N ILE A 76 8.54 3.92 -13.20
CA ILE A 76 9.32 2.74 -12.79
C ILE A 76 9.16 1.61 -13.81
N SER A 77 10.27 0.99 -14.20
CA SER A 77 10.24 -0.25 -14.99
C SER A 77 10.02 -1.47 -14.10
N GLN A 78 9.58 -2.60 -14.69
CA GLN A 78 9.43 -3.85 -13.95
C GLN A 78 10.78 -4.36 -13.42
N ASP A 79 11.85 -4.19 -14.21
CA ASP A 79 13.20 -4.60 -13.84
C ASP A 79 13.74 -3.74 -12.70
N GLU A 80 13.60 -2.42 -12.79
CA GLU A 80 13.97 -1.49 -11.72
C GLU A 80 13.21 -1.78 -10.42
N LEU A 81 11.89 -2.01 -10.49
CA LEU A 81 11.09 -2.41 -9.34
C LEU A 81 11.63 -3.70 -8.71
N ASN A 82 11.90 -4.71 -9.52
CA ASN A 82 12.42 -6.00 -9.05
C ASN A 82 13.80 -5.85 -8.38
N GLU A 83 14.69 -5.02 -8.94
CA GLU A 83 16.00 -4.72 -8.36
C GLU A 83 15.89 -4.00 -7.02
N LEU A 84 15.04 -2.97 -6.94
CA LEU A 84 14.80 -2.24 -5.69
C LEU A 84 14.20 -3.14 -4.61
N LEU A 85 13.23 -3.98 -4.95
CA LEU A 85 12.64 -4.94 -4.03
C LEU A 85 13.68 -5.94 -3.52
N LYS A 86 14.45 -6.59 -4.42
CA LYS A 86 15.52 -7.52 -4.05
C LYS A 86 16.54 -6.86 -3.12
N LYS A 87 16.99 -5.65 -3.44
CA LYS A 87 17.92 -4.88 -2.62
C LYS A 87 17.36 -4.61 -1.21
N LYS A 88 16.09 -4.21 -1.11
CA LYS A 88 15.45 -3.91 0.18
C LYS A 88 15.20 -5.17 1.02
N ILE A 89 14.77 -6.27 0.38
CA ILE A 89 14.59 -7.57 1.04
C ILE A 89 15.93 -8.08 1.59
N ASN A 90 16.99 -8.09 0.77
CA ASN A 90 18.33 -8.50 1.22
C ASN A 90 18.81 -7.64 2.40
N LYS A 91 18.60 -6.32 2.33
CA LYS A 91 18.93 -5.42 3.45
C LYS A 91 18.12 -5.73 4.71
N TRP A 92 16.84 -6.08 4.57
CA TRP A 92 15.97 -6.42 5.70
C TRP A 92 16.43 -7.74 6.35
N LEU A 93 16.61 -8.80 5.57
CA LEU A 93 17.06 -10.11 6.06
C LEU A 93 18.42 -10.02 6.76
N ASN A 94 19.38 -9.25 6.21
CA ASN A 94 20.70 -9.07 6.81
C ASN A 94 20.67 -8.26 8.12
N LYS A 95 19.59 -7.52 8.40
CA LYS A 95 19.44 -6.68 9.60
C LYS A 95 18.47 -7.26 10.62
N GLN A 96 17.78 -8.36 10.30
CA GLN A 96 16.80 -8.98 11.20
C GLN A 96 17.43 -9.84 12.30
N ASN A 97 18.72 -10.20 12.15
CA ASN A 97 19.46 -11.08 13.06
C ASN A 97 20.74 -10.43 13.64
N ASN A 98 20.88 -9.10 13.52
CA ASN A 98 21.91 -8.28 14.18
C ASN A 98 21.24 -7.32 15.16
#